data_AF-A0A958QXN7-F1
#
_entry.id   AF-A0A958QXN7-F1
#
_cell.length_a   1.000
_cell.length_b   1.000
_cell.length_c   1.000
_cell.angle_alpha   90.00
_cell.angle_beta   90.00
_cell.angle_gamma   90.00
#
_symmetry.space_group_name_H-M   'P 1'
#
loop_
_entity.id
_entity.type
_entity.pdbx_description
1 polymer ?
#
loop_
_entity_poly.entity_id
_entity_poly.type
_entity_poly.pdbx_seq_one_letter_code
_entity_poly.pdbx_strand_id
1 'polypeptide(L)'
;MSAAGRADVHIAQIVAELSRHNLLPAIVFRTSRNQCDVDAQRAATNRRMRLPIMQQRSLRAAVHEIIERYDMDRELITTHPQYNALVSTAIGAHHAGQLLMWRLLLEELMAAGQLKVLVATGTVAAGVDFPARTVIITAHSRRGAEGYRTLTSAEFQQM
;
A
#
# COMPACT_ATOMS: atom_id res chain seq x y z
N MET A 1 28.92 14.16 -1.67
CA MET A 1 28.87 13.34 -0.44
C MET A 1 27.74 12.33 -0.59
N SER A 2 28.12 11.06 -0.74
CA SER A 2 27.27 9.94 -1.10
C SER A 2 26.23 9.67 -0.02
N ALA A 3 24.94 9.73 -0.38
CA ALA A 3 23.87 9.28 0.49
C ALA A 3 24.05 7.78 0.71
N ALA A 4 24.40 7.43 1.95
CA ALA A 4 24.53 6.07 2.44
C ALA A 4 23.49 5.15 1.77
N GLY A 5 23.97 4.03 1.21
CA GLY A 5 23.13 2.96 0.71
C GLY A 5 22.18 2.53 1.81
N ARG A 6 20.96 3.08 1.78
CA ARG A 6 19.89 2.68 2.68
C ARG A 6 19.65 1.22 2.40
N ALA A 7 19.85 0.38 3.41
CA ALA A 7 19.38 -0.99 3.39
C ALA A 7 17.91 -0.94 2.95
N ASP A 8 17.67 -1.33 1.71
CA ASP A 8 16.36 -1.29 1.12
C ASP A 8 15.52 -2.30 1.89
N VAL A 9 14.62 -1.80 2.73
CA VAL A 9 13.75 -2.67 3.54
C VAL A 9 12.93 -3.49 2.57
N HIS A 10 13.26 -4.78 2.47
CA HIS A 10 12.58 -5.70 1.59
C HIS A 10 11.18 -6.00 2.14
N ILE A 11 10.21 -5.15 1.78
CA ILE A 11 8.79 -5.29 2.15
C ILE A 11 8.30 -6.71 1.91
N ALA A 12 8.76 -7.37 0.84
CA ALA A 12 8.41 -8.74 0.55
C ALA A 12 8.75 -9.75 1.68
N GLN A 13 9.91 -9.60 2.32
CA GLN A 13 10.32 -10.48 3.42
C GLN A 13 9.47 -10.20 4.66
N ILE A 14 9.25 -8.92 4.99
CA ILE A 14 8.42 -8.53 6.14
C ILE A 14 6.98 -9.03 5.96
N VAL A 15 6.38 -8.83 4.79
CA VAL A 15 5.01 -9.24 4.50
C VAL A 15 4.85 -10.75 4.56
N ALA A 16 5.85 -11.51 4.09
CA ALA A 16 5.86 -12.97 4.22
C ALA A 16 5.84 -13.39 5.70
N GLU A 17 6.64 -12.74 6.54
CA GLU A 17 6.72 -13.04 7.96
C GLU A 17 5.44 -12.65 8.71
N LEU A 18 4.89 -11.46 8.44
CA LEU A 18 3.59 -11.04 8.98
C LEU A 18 2.49 -12.03 8.58
N SER A 19 2.48 -12.49 7.33
CA SER A 19 1.51 -13.48 6.86
C SER A 19 1.64 -14.79 7.64
N ARG A 20 2.88 -15.26 7.90
CA ARG A 20 3.16 -16.50 8.64
C ARG A 20 2.68 -16.44 10.08
N HIS A 21 2.71 -15.26 10.68
CA HIS A 21 2.27 -15.01 12.05
C HIS A 21 0.82 -14.54 12.16
N ASN A 22 0.05 -14.53 11.06
CA ASN A 22 -1.30 -14.00 11.02
C ASN A 22 -1.35 -12.55 11.56
N LEU A 23 -0.47 -11.67 11.06
CA LEU A 23 -0.37 -10.26 11.45
C LEU A 23 -0.75 -9.29 10.31
N LEU A 24 -1.33 -9.84 9.23
CA LEU A 24 -1.95 -9.07 8.14
C LEU A 24 -3.45 -8.86 8.43
N PRO A 25 -4.08 -7.79 7.91
CA PRO A 25 -3.52 -6.78 7.00
C PRO A 25 -2.58 -5.77 7.69
N ALA A 26 -1.71 -5.15 6.91
CA ALA A 26 -0.72 -4.19 7.41
C ALA A 26 -0.67 -2.88 6.61
N ILE A 27 -0.29 -1.79 7.27
CA ILE A 27 0.03 -0.51 6.63
C ILE A 27 1.54 -0.32 6.67
N VAL A 28 2.15 -0.03 5.52
CA VAL A 28 3.57 0.27 5.39
C VAL A 28 3.73 1.76 5.12
N PHE A 29 4.25 2.50 6.10
CA PHE A 29 4.55 3.92 5.92
C PHE A 29 5.92 4.13 5.29
N ARG A 30 5.91 4.69 4.07
CA ARG A 30 7.09 5.15 3.33
C ARG A 30 7.16 6.69 3.32
N THR A 31 8.38 7.20 3.11
CA THR A 31 8.66 8.64 3.15
C THR A 31 8.43 9.36 1.83
N SER A 32 8.30 8.63 0.72
CA SER A 32 8.08 9.21 -0.61
C SER A 32 7.07 8.41 -1.42
N ARG A 33 6.35 9.12 -2.30
CA ARG A 33 5.35 8.53 -3.22
C ARG A 33 5.97 7.45 -4.10
N ASN A 34 7.13 7.76 -4.69
CA ASN A 34 7.87 6.83 -5.52
C ASN A 34 8.26 5.53 -4.79
N GLN A 35 8.60 5.60 -3.50
CA GLN A 35 8.86 4.38 -2.72
C GLN A 35 7.61 3.51 -2.57
N CYS A 36 6.43 4.10 -2.37
CA CYS A 36 5.18 3.36 -2.32
C CYS A 36 4.93 2.62 -3.63
N ASP A 37 5.09 3.30 -4.77
CA ASP A 37 4.88 2.71 -6.09
C ASP A 37 5.85 1.57 -6.37
N VAL A 38 7.13 1.79 -6.09
CA VAL A 38 8.19 0.80 -6.26
C VAL A 38 7.93 -0.44 -5.41
N ASP A 39 7.49 -0.28 -4.16
CA ASP A 39 7.20 -1.43 -3.29
C ASP A 39 6.00 -2.24 -3.77
N ALA A 40 4.91 -1.58 -4.15
CA ALA A 40 3.72 -2.23 -4.67
C ALA A 40 4.05 -3.03 -5.95
N GLN A 41 4.84 -2.45 -6.86
CA GLN A 41 5.25 -3.14 -8.08
C GLN A 41 6.23 -4.29 -7.81
N ARG A 42 7.22 -4.09 -6.93
CA ARG A 42 8.18 -5.13 -6.57
C ARG A 42 7.52 -6.31 -5.86
N ALA A 43 6.44 -6.09 -5.13
CA ALA A 43 5.68 -7.19 -4.55
C ALA A 43 5.20 -8.18 -5.62
N ALA A 44 4.76 -7.68 -6.78
CA ALA A 44 4.28 -8.50 -7.88
C ALA A 44 5.37 -9.36 -8.54
N THR A 45 6.64 -8.94 -8.46
CA THR A 45 7.77 -9.72 -9.00
C THR A 45 8.19 -10.87 -8.09
N ASN A 46 7.78 -10.85 -6.81
CA ASN A 46 8.07 -11.90 -5.85
C ASN A 46 6.99 -13.00 -5.85
N ARG A 47 7.34 -14.20 -6.34
CA ARG A 47 6.42 -15.33 -6.39
C ARG A 47 5.82 -15.72 -5.04
N ARG A 48 6.52 -15.49 -3.92
CA ARG A 48 6.02 -15.80 -2.57
C ARG A 48 4.90 -14.87 -2.12
N MET A 49 4.77 -13.70 -2.75
CA MET A 49 3.72 -12.73 -2.45
C MET A 49 2.47 -12.90 -3.33
N ARG A 50 2.56 -13.71 -4.39
CA ARG A 50 1.42 -13.93 -5.28
C ARG A 50 0.32 -14.71 -4.57
N LEU A 51 -0.89 -14.21 -4.73
CA LEU A 51 -2.10 -14.87 -4.27
C LEU A 51 -2.36 -16.15 -5.08
N PRO A 52 -2.99 -17.18 -4.47
CA PRO A 52 -3.60 -18.29 -5.20
C PRO A 52 -4.59 -17.80 -6.27
N ILE A 53 -4.75 -18.57 -7.35
CA ILE A 53 -5.57 -18.15 -8.51
C ILE A 53 -7.01 -17.79 -8.12
N MET A 54 -7.60 -18.52 -7.17
CA MET A 54 -8.96 -18.27 -6.69
C MET A 54 -9.07 -16.93 -5.97
N GLN A 55 -8.10 -16.60 -5.11
CA GLN A 55 -8.07 -15.30 -4.43
C GLN A 55 -7.86 -14.15 -5.41
N GLN A 56 -7.03 -14.33 -6.46
CA GLN A 56 -6.91 -13.33 -7.51
C GLN A 56 -8.23 -13.14 -8.28
N ARG A 57 -9.01 -14.21 -8.51
CA ARG A 57 -10.33 -14.11 -9.16
C ARG A 57 -11.32 -13.36 -8.26
N SER A 58 -11.38 -13.71 -6.98
CA SER A 58 -12.21 -13.01 -6.00
C SER A 58 -11.86 -11.52 -5.91
N LEU A 59 -10.56 -11.18 -5.88
CA LEU A 59 -10.12 -9.80 -5.83
C LEU A 59 -10.49 -9.01 -7.10
N ARG A 60 -10.37 -9.62 -8.29
CA ARG A 60 -10.85 -8.99 -9.53
C ARG A 60 -12.36 -8.74 -9.50
N ALA A 61 -13.14 -9.71 -9.02
CA ALA A 61 -14.59 -9.56 -8.90
C ALA A 61 -14.96 -8.40 -7.96
N ALA A 62 -14.28 -8.30 -6.81
CA ALA A 62 -14.46 -7.18 -5.89
C ALA A 62 -14.07 -5.82 -6.48
N VAL A 63 -12.95 -5.75 -7.21
CA VAL A 63 -12.58 -4.53 -7.94
C VAL A 63 -13.69 -4.13 -8.91
N HIS A 64 -14.25 -5.09 -9.65
CA HIS A 64 -15.35 -4.82 -10.58
C HIS A 64 -16.62 -4.35 -9.86
N GLU A 65 -16.96 -4.95 -8.72
CA GLU A 65 -18.09 -4.54 -7.89
C GLU A 65 -17.93 -3.09 -7.40
N ILE A 66 -16.73 -2.72 -6.95
CA ILE A 66 -16.45 -1.35 -6.49
C ILE A 66 -16.52 -0.36 -7.66
N ILE A 67 -15.98 -0.72 -8.83
CA ILE A 67 -16.08 0.09 -10.05
C ILE A 67 -17.55 0.38 -10.38
N GLU A 68 -18.41 -0.63 -10.34
CA GLU A 68 -19.84 -0.50 -10.65
C GLU A 68 -20.59 0.30 -9.56
N ARG A 69 -20.29 0.03 -8.28
CA ARG A 69 -20.92 0.72 -7.13
C ARG A 69 -20.70 2.23 -7.15
N TYR A 70 -19.51 2.67 -7.54
CA TYR A 70 -19.11 4.08 -7.52
C TYR A 70 -19.09 4.73 -8.91
N ASP A 71 -19.58 4.05 -9.93
CA ASP A 71 -19.57 4.52 -11.33
C ASP A 71 -18.18 5.00 -11.79
N MET A 72 -17.15 4.21 -11.47
CA MET A 72 -15.77 4.55 -11.83
C MET A 72 -15.48 4.21 -13.29
N ASP A 73 -14.56 4.94 -13.90
CA ASP A 73 -14.05 4.61 -15.23
C ASP A 73 -13.25 3.28 -15.17
N ARG A 74 -13.85 2.23 -15.74
CA ARG A 74 -13.27 0.89 -15.78
C ARG A 74 -11.94 0.85 -16.53
N GLU A 75 -11.84 1.57 -17.65
CA GLU A 75 -10.61 1.57 -18.45
C GLU A 75 -9.48 2.22 -17.65
N LEU A 76 -9.74 3.35 -17.00
CA LEU A 76 -8.76 4.06 -16.19
C LEU A 76 -8.27 3.22 -14.99
N ILE A 77 -9.13 2.43 -14.35
CA ILE A 77 -8.73 1.52 -13.26
C ILE A 77 -7.96 0.31 -13.79
N THR A 78 -8.45 -0.35 -14.85
CA THR A 78 -7.86 -1.61 -15.33
C THR A 78 -6.55 -1.42 -16.10
N THR A 79 -6.33 -0.24 -16.67
CA THR A 79 -5.05 0.15 -17.31
C THR A 79 -4.06 0.79 -16.33
N HIS A 80 -4.46 1.01 -15.08
CA HIS A 80 -3.59 1.59 -14.07
C HIS A 80 -2.29 0.77 -13.91
N PRO A 81 -1.10 1.41 -13.82
CA PRO A 81 0.18 0.69 -13.77
C PRO A 81 0.30 -0.34 -12.63
N GLN A 82 -0.46 -0.16 -11.55
CA GLN A 82 -0.47 -1.08 -10.40
C GLN A 82 -1.62 -2.09 -10.43
N TYR A 83 -2.51 -2.07 -11.41
CA TYR A 83 -3.65 -3.00 -11.48
C TYR A 83 -3.20 -4.46 -11.36
N ASN A 84 -2.23 -4.86 -12.19
CA ASN A 84 -1.70 -6.22 -12.17
C ASN A 84 -1.02 -6.57 -10.83
N ALA A 85 -0.33 -5.61 -10.21
CA ALA A 85 0.29 -5.82 -8.90
C ALA A 85 -0.77 -6.03 -7.81
N LEU A 86 -1.80 -5.17 -7.79
CA LEU A 86 -2.93 -5.26 -6.89
C LEU A 86 -3.62 -6.62 -6.98
N VAL A 87 -4.11 -7.00 -8.17
CA VAL A 87 -4.89 -8.24 -8.34
C VAL A 87 -4.06 -9.51 -8.10
N SER A 88 -2.74 -9.44 -8.26
CA SER A 88 -1.86 -10.59 -8.07
C SER A 88 -1.36 -10.75 -6.64
N THR A 89 -1.35 -9.70 -5.81
CA THR A 89 -0.73 -9.71 -4.47
C THR A 89 -1.63 -9.20 -3.34
N ALA A 90 -2.75 -8.54 -3.65
CA ALA A 90 -3.55 -7.75 -2.72
C ALA A 90 -2.74 -6.61 -2.04
N ILE A 91 -1.86 -5.97 -2.80
CA ILE A 91 -1.02 -4.85 -2.34
C ILE A 91 -1.16 -3.67 -3.29
N GLY A 92 -1.36 -2.47 -2.72
CA GLY A 92 -1.46 -1.23 -3.49
C GLY A 92 -0.74 -0.06 -2.82
N ALA A 93 -0.32 0.90 -3.62
CA ALA A 93 0.23 2.17 -3.14
C ALA A 93 -0.86 3.23 -2.98
N HIS A 94 -0.89 3.90 -1.83
CA HIS A 94 -1.82 4.99 -1.52
C HIS A 94 -1.07 6.26 -1.14
N HIS A 95 -1.20 7.27 -1.98
CA HIS A 95 -0.65 8.60 -1.70
C HIS A 95 -1.33 9.68 -2.55
N ALA A 96 -1.13 10.94 -2.18
CA ALA A 96 -1.74 12.09 -2.86
C ALA A 96 -1.47 12.18 -4.39
N GLY A 97 -0.37 11.59 -4.88
CA GLY A 97 -0.08 11.51 -6.32
C GLY A 97 -0.84 10.44 -7.11
N GLN A 98 -1.59 9.55 -6.46
CA GLN A 98 -2.43 8.56 -7.14
C GLN A 98 -3.74 9.19 -7.62
N LEU A 99 -4.33 8.60 -8.65
CA LEU A 99 -5.69 8.92 -9.10
C LEU A 99 -6.68 8.82 -7.93
N LEU A 100 -7.63 9.75 -7.84
CA LEU A 100 -8.61 9.76 -6.75
C LEU A 100 -9.40 8.45 -6.70
N MET A 101 -9.91 8.00 -7.84
CA MET A 101 -10.64 6.73 -7.96
C MET A 101 -9.79 5.52 -7.58
N TRP A 102 -8.48 5.55 -7.83
CA TRP A 102 -7.58 4.48 -7.42
C TRP A 102 -7.42 4.42 -5.91
N ARG A 103 -7.30 5.59 -5.25
CA ARG A 103 -7.27 5.65 -3.77
C ARG A 103 -8.55 5.16 -3.15
N LEU A 104 -9.71 5.59 -3.68
CA LEU A 104 -11.02 5.14 -3.22
C LEU A 104 -11.18 3.63 -3.38
N LEU A 105 -10.76 3.06 -4.52
CA LEU A 105 -10.74 1.62 -4.73
C LEU A 105 -9.92 0.89 -3.66
N LEU A 106 -8.71 1.37 -3.35
CA LEU A 106 -7.86 0.77 -2.32
C LEU A 106 -8.47 0.91 -0.92
N GLU A 107 -9.12 2.04 -0.64
CA GLU A 107 -9.84 2.28 0.62
C GLU A 107 -10.97 1.27 0.82
N GLU A 108 -11.80 1.06 -0.19
CA GLU A 108 -12.90 0.08 -0.18
C GLU A 108 -12.39 -1.35 -0.02
N LEU A 109 -11.34 -1.73 -0.76
CA LEU A 109 -10.72 -3.05 -0.64
C LEU A 109 -10.11 -3.27 0.76
N MET A 110 -9.55 -2.23 1.37
CA MET A 110 -9.01 -2.32 2.74
C MET A 110 -10.14 -2.50 3.76
N ALA A 111 -11.19 -1.68 3.66
CA ALA A 111 -12.37 -1.77 4.53
C ALA A 111 -13.07 -3.14 4.43
N ALA A 112 -13.10 -3.73 3.24
CA ALA A 112 -13.63 -5.07 3.00
C ALA A 112 -12.67 -6.21 3.41
N GLY A 113 -11.46 -5.91 3.92
CA GLY A 113 -10.46 -6.91 4.30
C GLY A 113 -9.85 -7.68 3.13
N GLN A 114 -9.90 -7.11 1.92
CA GLN A 114 -9.41 -7.73 0.69
C GLN A 114 -7.99 -7.29 0.31
N LEU A 115 -7.45 -6.26 0.97
CA LEU A 115 -6.03 -5.94 0.91
C LEU A 115 -5.24 -6.71 1.97
N LYS A 116 -4.05 -7.19 1.59
CA LYS A 116 -3.05 -7.70 2.52
C LYS A 116 -2.19 -6.56 3.06
N VAL A 117 -1.81 -5.62 2.19
CA VAL A 117 -0.92 -4.51 2.56
C VAL A 117 -1.31 -3.26 1.81
N LEU A 118 -1.38 -2.15 2.54
CA LEU A 118 -1.45 -0.82 1.95
C LEU A 118 -0.10 -0.11 2.15
N VAL A 119 0.58 0.25 1.07
CA VAL A 119 1.82 1.03 1.15
C VAL A 119 1.49 2.50 1.01
N ALA A 120 1.71 3.27 2.07
CA ALA A 120 1.19 4.62 2.20
C ALA A 120 2.28 5.65 2.54
N THR A 121 2.02 6.90 2.19
CA THR A 121 2.72 8.04 2.83
C THR A 121 1.98 8.47 4.10
N GLY A 122 2.68 9.12 5.03
CA GLY A 122 2.11 9.50 6.35
C GLY A 122 0.83 10.33 6.32
N THR A 123 0.49 10.99 5.21
CA THR A 123 -0.78 11.73 5.06
C THR A 123 -2.02 10.84 5.20
N VAL A 124 -1.88 9.53 4.97
CA VAL A 124 -2.98 8.57 5.11
C VAL A 124 -3.46 8.49 6.56
N ALA A 125 -2.55 8.57 7.53
CA ALA A 125 -2.85 8.44 8.96
C ALA A 125 -3.88 9.45 9.50
N ALA A 126 -4.08 10.57 8.81
CA ALA A 126 -4.97 11.64 9.27
C ALA A 126 -6.40 11.59 8.70
N GLY A 127 -6.75 10.61 7.85
CA GLY A 127 -7.99 10.71 7.05
C GLY A 127 -8.74 9.43 6.72
N VAL A 128 -8.34 8.28 7.24
CA VAL A 128 -8.97 6.98 6.91
C VAL A 128 -8.98 6.05 8.13
N ASP A 129 -10.08 5.32 8.29
CA ASP A 129 -10.23 4.28 9.30
C ASP A 129 -9.97 2.92 8.66
N PHE A 130 -8.72 2.48 8.69
CA PHE A 130 -8.31 1.22 8.09
C PHE A 130 -8.15 0.12 9.13
N PRO A 131 -8.82 -1.03 8.98
CA PRO A 131 -8.60 -2.17 9.85
C PRO A 131 -7.22 -2.78 9.57
N ALA A 132 -6.20 -2.40 10.34
CA ALA A 132 -4.83 -2.93 10.24
C ALA A 132 -4.42 -3.62 11.54
N ARG A 133 -3.80 -4.80 11.42
CA ARG A 133 -3.23 -5.54 12.56
C ARG A 133 -1.79 -5.15 12.85
N THR A 134 -1.10 -4.61 11.84
CA THR A 134 0.30 -4.19 11.94
C THR A 134 0.51 -2.88 11.22
N VAL A 135 1.28 -1.99 11.84
CA VAL A 135 1.82 -0.78 11.21
C VAL A 135 3.33 -0.92 11.12
N ILE A 136 3.89 -0.65 9.94
CA ILE A 136 5.33 -0.68 9.68
C ILE A 136 5.80 0.73 9.37
N ILE A 137 6.63 1.29 10.26
CA ILE A 137 7.27 2.59 10.07
C ILE A 137 8.68 2.37 9.55
N THR A 138 8.92 2.70 8.27
CA THR A 138 10.21 2.41 7.62
C THR A 138 11.29 3.48 7.84
N ALA A 139 10.93 4.62 8.43
CA ALA A 139 11.86 5.70 8.74
C ALA A 139 11.34 6.56 9.90
N HIS A 140 12.26 7.01 10.76
CA HIS A 140 11.97 7.93 11.87
C HIS A 140 11.98 9.41 11.45
N SER A 141 12.28 9.70 10.18
CA SER A 141 12.37 11.06 9.64
C SER A 141 11.74 11.16 8.26
N ARG A 142 11.24 12.35 7.92
CA ARG A 142 10.63 12.67 6.63
C ARG A 142 11.18 13.95 6.05
N ARG A 143 11.04 14.13 4.73
CA ARG A 143 11.41 15.37 4.05
C ARG A 143 10.29 16.40 4.23
N GLY A 144 10.64 17.55 4.80
CA GLY A 144 9.83 18.76 4.87
C GLY A 144 10.37 19.86 3.96
N ALA A 145 9.84 21.07 4.11
CA ALA A 145 10.24 22.24 3.32
C ALA A 145 11.72 22.61 3.53
N GLU A 146 12.19 22.55 4.78
CA GLU A 146 13.56 22.93 5.17
C GLU A 146 14.55 21.75 5.19
N GLY A 147 14.17 20.61 4.60
CA GLY A 147 15.00 19.39 4.59
C GLY A 147 14.42 18.26 5.43
N TYR A 148 15.26 17.33 5.87
CA TYR A 148 14.81 16.20 6.68
C TYR A 148 14.55 16.63 8.12
N ARG A 149 13.41 16.20 8.66
CA ARG A 149 13.09 16.34 10.07
C ARG A 149 12.59 15.02 10.65
N THR A 150 12.82 14.84 11.95
CA THR A 150 12.27 13.71 12.71
C THR A 150 10.74 13.79 12.73
N LEU A 151 10.09 12.63 12.77
CA LEU A 151 8.65 12.53 13.01
C LEU A 151 8.33 13.09 14.40
N THR A 152 7.26 13.86 14.53
CA THR A 152 6.78 14.30 15.84
C THR A 152 6.08 13.14 16.55
N SER A 153 5.93 13.23 17.87
CA SER A 153 5.18 12.23 18.63
C SER A 153 3.73 12.11 18.14
N ALA A 154 3.12 13.22 17.72
CA ALA A 154 1.77 13.21 17.14
C ALA A 154 1.72 12.47 15.80
N GLU A 155 2.70 12.68 14.91
CA GLU A 155 2.77 11.94 13.64
C GLU A 155 2.98 10.45 13.86
N PHE A 156 3.81 10.09 14.84
CA PHE A 156 4.04 8.68 15.20
C PHE A 156 2.79 8.04 15.82
N GLN A 157 2.03 8.76 16.65
CA GLN A 157 0.80 8.26 17.27
C GLN A 157 -0.37 8.15 16.30
N GLN A 158 -0.41 8.99 15.26
CA GLN A 158 -1.43 8.92 14.21
C GLN A 158 -1.20 7.73 13.27
N MET A 159 0.07 7.39 13.02
CA MET A 159 0.46 6.25 12.19
C MET A 159 0.20 4.93 12.88
#